data_AF-A0A2M6WGM5-F1
#
_entry.id   AF-A0A2M6WGM5-F1
#
_cell.length_a   1.000
_cell.length_b   1.000
_cell.length_c   1.000
_cell.angle_alpha   90.00
_cell.angle_beta   90.00
_cell.angle_gamma   90.00
#
_symmetry.space_group_name_H-M   'P 1'
#
loop_
_entity.id
_entity.type
_entity.pdbx_description
1 polymer ?
#
loop_
_entity_poly.entity_id
_entity_poly.type
_entity_poly.pdbx_seq_one_letter_code
_entity_poly.pdbx_strand_id
1 'polypeptide(L)'
;MKFSYSLIKTMVPKLPAKTRCVDALTMHAFEAEDGSMDAFEAAPPPNRYSDAASHVGIARELAAIFNLPLKAPAGMPLPKERNGGAHFAVRVEDPGRCPRYTARYFEGIKVKPSPAWMQQALISCGLRPIVNVVDIMNFVMLEMGQPLHAFDYDKLSGSAPKRIFIRRAKRGEPLVTIDGGRYELDPEMLVIADERGPLALAGVKGGKDSEVDGKTARLIVEAANFENTGIYRTSKRLNLATDASTRFSHAIAPALAEAGMVRAAELLVALAGARPGECFDS
;
A
#
# COMPACT_ATOMS: atom_id res chain seq x y z
N MET A 1 16.75 2.90 -0.47
CA MET A 1 15.62 2.28 0.27
C MET A 1 16.15 1.06 1.01
N LYS A 2 15.64 0.78 2.22
CA LYS A 2 16.04 -0.39 3.01
C LYS A 2 15.22 -1.62 2.63
N PHE A 3 15.88 -2.76 2.53
CA PHE A 3 15.27 -4.05 2.21
C PHE A 3 15.68 -5.10 3.26
N SER A 4 14.72 -5.87 3.75
CA SER A 4 14.96 -7.05 4.60
C SER A 4 15.48 -8.20 3.76
N TYR A 5 16.71 -8.63 4.05
CA TYR A 5 17.33 -9.79 3.46
C TYR A 5 16.56 -11.08 3.82
N SER A 6 16.13 -11.23 5.08
CA SER A 6 15.32 -12.38 5.49
C SER A 6 14.01 -12.48 4.71
N LEU A 7 13.31 -11.35 4.47
CA LEU A 7 12.09 -11.35 3.67
C LEU A 7 12.37 -11.77 2.22
N ILE A 8 13.40 -11.22 1.58
CA ILE A 8 13.83 -11.63 0.22
C ILE A 8 14.13 -13.13 0.17
N LYS A 9 14.81 -13.68 1.19
CA LYS A 9 15.17 -15.10 1.26
C LYS A 9 13.95 -16.02 1.37
N THR A 10 12.80 -15.55 1.86
CA THR A 10 11.56 -16.35 1.82
C THR A 10 11.10 -16.64 0.39
N MET A 11 11.33 -15.70 -0.53
CA MET A 11 10.99 -15.79 -1.95
C MET A 11 12.09 -16.51 -2.75
N VAL A 12 13.36 -16.34 -2.38
CA VAL A 12 14.51 -17.01 -3.02
C VAL A 12 15.36 -17.74 -1.96
N PRO A 13 14.95 -18.93 -1.50
CA PRO A 13 15.58 -19.61 -0.34
C PRO A 13 17.06 -19.97 -0.52
N LYS A 14 17.49 -20.10 -1.78
CA LYS A 14 18.85 -20.48 -2.16
C LYS A 14 19.80 -19.28 -2.36
N LEU A 15 19.39 -18.07 -1.97
CA LEU A 15 20.28 -16.90 -2.07
C LEU A 15 21.57 -17.11 -1.29
N PRO A 16 22.72 -16.65 -1.84
CA PRO A 16 23.98 -16.64 -1.11
C PRO A 16 23.93 -15.62 0.03
N ALA A 17 25.00 -15.54 0.83
CA ALA A 17 25.10 -14.56 1.91
C ALA A 17 24.76 -13.13 1.48
N LYS A 18 24.19 -12.34 2.40
CA LYS A 18 23.72 -10.97 2.16
C LYS A 18 24.77 -10.09 1.48
N THR A 19 26.02 -10.14 1.95
CA THR A 19 27.15 -9.38 1.37
C THR A 19 27.33 -9.67 -0.11
N ARG A 20 27.31 -10.96 -0.50
CA ARG A 20 27.37 -11.36 -1.91
C ARG A 20 26.17 -10.89 -2.72
N CYS A 21 24.98 -10.79 -2.11
CA CYS A 21 23.81 -10.23 -2.78
C CYS A 21 23.95 -8.71 -3.00
N VAL A 22 24.48 -7.98 -2.02
CA VAL A 22 24.77 -6.55 -2.13
C VAL A 22 25.78 -6.29 -3.24
N ASP A 23 26.91 -7.00 -3.24
CA ASP A 23 27.94 -6.89 -4.28
C ASP A 23 27.35 -7.17 -5.67
N ALA A 24 26.53 -8.21 -5.79
CA ALA A 24 25.90 -8.58 -7.05
C ALA A 24 24.90 -7.53 -7.55
N LEU A 25 24.10 -6.93 -6.66
CA LEU A 25 23.21 -5.84 -7.04
C LEU A 25 24.01 -4.64 -7.55
N THR A 26 25.05 -4.23 -6.84
CA THR A 26 25.91 -3.10 -7.24
C THR A 26 26.59 -3.33 -8.58
N MET A 27 27.03 -4.57 -8.85
CA MET A 27 27.70 -4.91 -10.11
C MET A 27 26.76 -5.03 -11.32
N HIS A 28 25.49 -5.36 -11.11
CA HIS A 28 24.60 -5.77 -12.20
C HIS A 28 23.33 -4.93 -12.38
N ALA A 29 22.85 -4.26 -11.33
CA ALA A 29 21.51 -3.68 -11.34
C ALA A 29 21.40 -2.31 -10.65
N PHE A 30 21.71 -2.22 -9.36
CA PHE A 30 21.43 -1.06 -8.52
C PHE A 30 22.59 -0.81 -7.54
N GLU A 31 22.93 0.45 -7.30
CA GLU A 31 23.81 0.82 -6.20
C GLU A 31 23.22 0.28 -4.88
N ALA A 32 23.98 -0.58 -4.21
CA ALA A 32 23.58 -1.21 -2.96
C ALA A 32 24.71 -1.17 -1.94
N GLU A 33 24.33 -0.96 -0.68
CA GLU A 33 25.23 -0.87 0.45
C GLU A 33 24.77 -1.78 1.57
N ASP A 34 25.73 -2.40 2.28
CA ASP A 34 25.38 -3.23 3.42
C ASP A 34 24.81 -2.36 4.57
N GLY A 35 23.80 -2.88 5.23
CA GLY A 35 23.06 -2.17 6.28
C GLY A 35 23.16 -2.86 7.63
N SER A 36 22.05 -2.86 8.37
CA SER A 36 21.94 -3.60 9.65
C SER A 36 22.04 -5.12 9.44
N MET A 37 22.10 -5.91 10.50
CA MET A 37 22.27 -7.38 10.41
C MET A 37 21.34 -8.04 9.37
N ASP A 38 20.05 -7.67 9.35
CA ASP A 38 19.06 -8.21 8.40
C ASP A 38 18.76 -7.30 7.20
N ALA A 39 19.27 -6.07 7.16
CA ALA A 39 18.94 -5.12 6.10
C ALA A 39 20.14 -4.78 5.22
N PHE A 40 19.85 -4.36 4.00
CA PHE A 40 20.76 -3.62 3.14
C PHE A 40 20.01 -2.48 2.48
N GLU A 41 20.73 -1.49 1.98
CA GLU A 41 20.15 -0.39 1.22
C GLU A 41 20.41 -0.62 -0.26
N ALA A 42 19.40 -0.36 -1.10
CA ALA A 42 19.58 -0.27 -2.53
C ALA A 42 18.89 0.98 -3.07
N ALA A 43 19.45 1.56 -4.12
CA ALA A 43 18.95 2.76 -4.79
C ALA A 43 18.48 2.41 -6.22
N PRO A 44 17.23 1.93 -6.39
CA PRO A 44 16.64 1.78 -7.71
C PRO A 44 16.62 3.13 -8.46
N PRO A 45 17.17 3.21 -9.68
CA PRO A 45 17.11 4.43 -10.48
C PRO A 45 15.67 4.71 -10.94
N PRO A 46 15.35 5.95 -11.36
CA PRO A 46 13.98 6.35 -11.70
C PRO A 46 13.27 5.45 -12.72
N ASN A 47 14.00 4.91 -13.70
CA ASN A 47 13.48 4.01 -14.73
C ASN A 47 13.24 2.57 -14.27
N ARG A 48 13.73 2.19 -13.07
CA ARG A 48 13.55 0.87 -12.46
C ARG A 48 12.79 0.93 -11.13
N TYR A 49 12.41 2.12 -10.68
CA TYR A 49 11.76 2.29 -9.38
C TYR A 49 10.39 1.60 -9.33
N SER A 50 9.63 1.63 -10.44
CA SER A 50 8.29 1.02 -10.52
C SER A 50 8.29 -0.50 -10.30
N ASP A 51 9.36 -1.20 -10.70
CA ASP A 51 9.49 -2.65 -10.52
C ASP A 51 10.34 -3.02 -9.30
N ALA A 52 11.41 -2.28 -9.01
CA ALA A 52 12.40 -2.65 -8.01
C ALA A 52 12.19 -2.00 -6.62
N ALA A 53 11.27 -1.04 -6.44
CA ALA A 53 10.93 -0.47 -5.14
C ALA A 53 10.04 -1.39 -4.26
N SER A 54 10.30 -2.70 -4.31
CA SER A 54 9.61 -3.75 -3.58
C SER A 54 10.54 -4.94 -3.31
N HIS A 55 10.27 -5.71 -2.25
CA HIS A 55 11.06 -6.91 -1.96
C HIS A 55 10.90 -7.96 -3.06
N VAL A 56 9.72 -8.07 -3.67
CA VAL A 56 9.49 -8.93 -4.84
C VAL A 56 10.35 -8.48 -6.03
N GLY A 57 10.45 -7.17 -6.26
CA GLY A 57 11.30 -6.60 -7.30
C GLY A 57 12.78 -6.94 -7.12
N ILE A 58 13.32 -6.67 -5.93
CA ILE A 58 14.70 -7.02 -5.62
C ILE A 58 14.93 -8.53 -5.63
N ALA A 59 13.97 -9.34 -5.15
CA ALA A 59 14.04 -10.79 -5.23
C ALA A 59 14.08 -11.31 -6.67
N ARG A 60 13.31 -10.70 -7.58
CA ARG A 60 13.37 -11.01 -9.03
C ARG A 60 14.74 -10.71 -9.61
N GLU A 61 15.30 -9.55 -9.30
CA GLU A 61 16.63 -9.14 -9.79
C GLU A 61 17.71 -10.11 -9.31
N LEU A 62 17.75 -10.40 -8.00
CA LEU A 62 18.70 -11.35 -7.43
C LEU A 62 18.52 -12.78 -7.96
N ALA A 63 17.28 -13.22 -8.13
CA ALA A 63 16.99 -14.54 -8.72
C ALA A 63 17.52 -14.63 -10.16
N ALA A 64 17.38 -13.58 -10.95
CA ALA A 64 17.93 -13.51 -12.30
C ALA A 64 19.46 -13.53 -12.30
N ILE A 65 20.11 -12.69 -11.48
CA ILE A 65 21.58 -12.60 -11.39
C ILE A 65 22.20 -13.94 -11.00
N PHE A 66 21.62 -14.64 -10.02
CA PHE A 66 22.15 -15.92 -9.53
C PHE A 66 21.58 -17.15 -10.25
N ASN A 67 20.72 -16.96 -11.26
CA ASN A 67 19.99 -18.04 -11.94
C ASN A 67 19.30 -19.00 -10.97
N LEU A 68 18.52 -18.44 -10.04
CA LEU A 68 17.80 -19.17 -9.00
C LEU A 68 16.29 -19.13 -9.24
N PRO A 69 15.54 -20.17 -8.81
CA PRO A 69 14.09 -20.13 -8.88
C PRO A 69 13.52 -19.11 -7.89
N LEU A 70 12.63 -18.26 -8.36
CA LEU A 70 11.82 -17.36 -7.54
C LEU A 70 10.51 -18.05 -7.17
N LYS A 71 10.21 -18.12 -5.87
CA LYS A 71 8.86 -18.44 -5.41
C LYS A 71 7.99 -17.21 -5.60
N ALA A 72 6.89 -17.35 -6.34
CA ALA A 72 5.88 -16.31 -6.37
C ALA A 72 5.40 -16.04 -4.92
N PRO A 73 5.15 -14.76 -4.54
CA PRO A 73 4.42 -14.46 -3.31
C PRO A 73 3.15 -15.29 -3.30
N ALA A 74 2.85 -15.93 -2.15
CA ALA A 74 1.61 -16.65 -2.03
C ALA A 74 0.45 -15.69 -2.32
N GLY A 75 -0.35 -16.01 -3.32
CA GLY A 75 -1.64 -15.38 -3.55
C GLY A 75 -2.69 -16.43 -3.26
N MET A 76 -3.33 -16.36 -2.09
CA MET A 76 -4.56 -17.12 -1.93
C MET A 76 -5.62 -16.51 -2.86
N PRO A 77 -6.40 -17.32 -3.60
CA PRO A 77 -7.59 -16.81 -4.26
C PRO A 77 -8.40 -16.00 -3.25
N LEU A 78 -8.86 -14.81 -3.66
CA LEU A 78 -9.75 -14.01 -2.81
C LEU A 78 -10.88 -14.91 -2.32
N PRO A 79 -11.14 -15.01 -1.00
CA PRO A 79 -12.23 -15.85 -0.51
C PRO A 79 -13.52 -15.41 -1.16
N LYS A 80 -14.35 -16.39 -1.56
CA LYS A 80 -15.64 -16.11 -2.22
C LYS A 80 -16.44 -15.14 -1.37
N GLU A 81 -17.01 -14.14 -2.03
CA GLU A 81 -17.89 -13.16 -1.40
C GLU A 81 -18.98 -13.90 -0.62
N ARG A 82 -19.20 -13.51 0.63
CA ARG A 82 -20.38 -13.95 1.36
C ARG A 82 -21.53 -13.06 0.89
N ASN A 83 -22.64 -13.67 0.46
CA ASN A 83 -23.89 -12.96 0.17
C ASN A 83 -24.27 -12.10 1.39
N GLY A 84 -24.04 -10.80 1.26
CA GLY A 84 -24.46 -9.72 2.15
C GLY A 84 -24.69 -8.53 1.24
N GLY A 85 -25.76 -7.76 1.47
CA GLY A 85 -26.12 -6.64 0.59
C GLY A 85 -24.99 -5.62 0.42
N ALA A 86 -25.16 -4.69 -0.52
CA ALA A 86 -24.16 -3.67 -0.80
C ALA A 86 -23.88 -2.79 0.44
N HIS A 87 -22.69 -2.93 1.02
CA HIS A 87 -22.17 -2.12 2.11
C HIS A 87 -21.61 -0.81 1.57
N PHE A 88 -20.99 -0.83 0.40
CA PHE A 88 -20.42 0.37 -0.22
C PHE A 88 -20.58 0.42 -1.73
N ALA A 89 -20.44 1.62 -2.28
CA ALA A 89 -20.40 1.87 -3.71
C ALA A 89 -19.28 2.87 -4.03
N VAL A 90 -18.52 2.60 -5.09
CA VAL A 90 -17.43 3.45 -5.52
C VAL A 90 -17.78 4.11 -6.85
N ARG A 91 -17.50 5.40 -6.97
CA ARG A 91 -17.55 6.15 -8.23
C ARG A 91 -16.21 6.78 -8.52
N VAL A 92 -15.57 6.35 -9.61
CA VAL A 92 -14.37 7.01 -10.14
C VAL A 92 -14.82 8.11 -11.10
N GLU A 93 -14.69 9.37 -10.68
CA GLU A 93 -15.13 10.53 -11.47
C GLU A 93 -14.04 11.06 -12.41
N ASP A 94 -12.77 10.76 -12.13
CA ASP A 94 -11.64 11.08 -13.02
C ASP A 94 -10.81 9.82 -13.34
N PRO A 95 -11.27 8.96 -14.26
CA PRO A 95 -10.55 7.74 -14.65
C PRO A 95 -9.17 8.02 -15.28
N GLY A 96 -8.95 9.23 -15.83
CA GLY A 96 -7.65 9.64 -16.35
C GLY A 96 -6.61 9.81 -15.23
N ARG A 97 -7.04 10.25 -14.05
CA ARG A 97 -6.19 10.38 -12.86
C ARG A 97 -6.20 9.17 -11.94
N CYS A 98 -7.17 8.28 -12.08
CA CYS A 98 -7.24 7.01 -11.39
C CYS A 98 -7.56 5.90 -12.38
N PRO A 99 -6.55 5.36 -13.10
CA PRO A 99 -6.77 4.32 -14.12
C PRO A 99 -7.35 3.02 -13.58
N ARG A 100 -7.15 2.72 -12.29
CA ARG A 100 -7.77 1.57 -11.61
C ARG A 100 -7.97 1.88 -10.14
N TYR A 101 -9.13 1.57 -9.59
CA TYR A 101 -9.40 1.64 -8.17
C TYR A 101 -10.05 0.34 -7.70
N THR A 102 -9.39 -0.37 -6.79
CA THR A 102 -9.97 -1.55 -6.15
C THR A 102 -10.28 -1.24 -4.69
N ALA A 103 -11.43 -1.70 -4.22
CA ALA A 103 -11.81 -1.59 -2.83
C ALA A 103 -12.48 -2.88 -2.36
N ARG A 104 -12.25 -3.24 -1.10
CA ARG A 104 -12.86 -4.44 -0.52
C ARG A 104 -13.30 -4.19 0.90
N TYR A 105 -14.52 -4.63 1.20
CA TYR A 105 -15.07 -4.59 2.55
C TYR A 105 -14.59 -5.79 3.37
N PHE A 106 -14.31 -5.56 4.66
CA PHE A 106 -14.00 -6.59 5.64
C PHE A 106 -14.76 -6.34 6.94
N GLU A 107 -15.22 -7.39 7.60
CA GLU A 107 -15.87 -7.33 8.91
C GLU A 107 -15.20 -8.24 9.95
N GLY A 108 -15.48 -8.00 11.22
CA GLY A 108 -14.96 -8.82 12.33
C GLY A 108 -13.48 -8.58 12.61
N ILE A 109 -12.96 -7.40 12.24
CA ILE A 109 -11.57 -7.02 12.44
C ILE A 109 -11.25 -6.98 13.93
N LYS A 110 -10.14 -7.63 14.30
CA LYS A 110 -9.55 -7.53 15.63
C LYS A 110 -8.26 -6.75 15.54
N VAL A 111 -8.31 -5.48 15.93
CA VAL A 111 -7.13 -4.61 15.97
C VAL A 111 -6.27 -5.00 17.17
N LYS A 112 -5.00 -5.32 16.92
CA LYS A 112 -4.02 -5.77 17.91
C LYS A 112 -2.60 -5.56 17.40
N PRO A 113 -1.57 -5.70 18.25
CA PRO A 113 -0.19 -5.70 17.77
C PRO A 113 0.06 -6.78 16.71
N SER A 114 0.89 -6.45 15.72
CA SER A 114 1.33 -7.38 14.67
C SER A 114 2.18 -8.53 15.23
N PRO A 115 2.26 -9.68 14.56
CA PRO A 115 3.19 -10.73 14.95
C PRO A 115 4.66 -10.25 14.84
N ALA A 116 5.54 -10.82 15.66
CA ALA A 116 6.94 -10.38 15.78
C ALA A 116 7.69 -10.35 14.43
N TRP A 117 7.44 -11.32 13.54
CA TRP A 117 8.09 -11.39 12.24
C TRP A 117 7.74 -10.18 11.35
N MET A 118 6.48 -9.71 11.39
CA MET A 118 6.03 -8.57 10.60
C MET A 118 6.58 -7.27 11.18
N GLN A 119 6.58 -7.15 12.51
CA GLN A 119 7.19 -6.01 13.20
C GLN A 119 8.69 -5.90 12.84
N GLN A 120 9.42 -7.02 12.89
CA GLN A 120 10.85 -7.05 12.57
C GLN A 120 11.10 -6.68 11.10
N ALA A 121 10.28 -7.19 10.17
CA ALA A 121 10.38 -6.84 8.75
C ALA A 121 10.19 -5.33 8.54
N LEU A 122 9.16 -4.72 9.15
CA LEU A 122 8.91 -3.28 9.09
C LEU A 122 10.08 -2.47 9.68
N ILE A 123 10.54 -2.84 10.88
CA ILE A 123 11.65 -2.16 11.57
C ILE A 123 12.93 -2.20 10.74
N SER A 124 13.26 -3.36 10.16
CA SER A 124 14.45 -3.51 9.30
C SER A 124 14.41 -2.59 8.07
N CYS A 125 13.21 -2.26 7.59
CA CYS A 125 12.98 -1.35 6.48
C CYS A 125 12.84 0.11 6.92
N GLY A 126 13.00 0.42 8.22
CA GLY A 126 12.90 1.77 8.77
C GLY A 126 11.48 2.22 9.13
N LEU A 127 10.49 1.32 9.12
CA LEU A 127 9.13 1.62 9.51
C LEU A 127 8.86 1.22 10.97
N ARG A 128 8.16 2.10 11.69
CA ARG A 128 7.68 1.80 13.05
C ARG A 128 6.39 0.98 12.98
N PRO A 129 6.32 -0.21 13.61
CA PRO A 129 5.07 -0.96 13.75
C PRO A 129 4.04 -0.19 14.58
N ILE A 130 2.77 -0.29 14.20
CA ILE A 130 1.66 0.44 14.82
C ILE A 130 0.62 -0.56 15.35
N VAL A 131 -0.16 -1.14 14.45
CA VAL A 131 -1.16 -2.19 14.71
C VAL A 131 -1.30 -3.04 13.47
N ASN A 132 -1.77 -4.28 13.63
CA ASN A 132 -1.87 -5.27 12.56
C ASN A 132 -2.51 -4.75 11.27
N VAL A 133 -3.60 -3.97 11.31
CA VAL A 133 -4.24 -3.43 10.10
C VAL A 133 -3.30 -2.50 9.32
N VAL A 134 -2.70 -1.52 10.01
CA VAL A 134 -1.80 -0.52 9.38
C VAL A 134 -0.50 -1.18 8.94
N ASP A 135 0.02 -2.08 9.77
CA ASP A 135 1.25 -2.81 9.51
C ASP A 135 1.11 -3.74 8.29
N ILE A 136 -0.07 -4.35 8.07
CA ILE A 136 -0.33 -5.12 6.85
C ILE A 136 -0.26 -4.21 5.61
N MET A 137 -0.88 -3.03 5.62
CA MET A 137 -0.83 -2.12 4.47
C MET A 137 0.61 -1.73 4.13
N ASN A 138 1.40 -1.39 5.16
CA ASN A 138 2.81 -1.04 5.00
C ASN A 138 3.65 -2.25 4.56
N PHE A 139 3.40 -3.43 5.13
CA PHE A 139 4.12 -4.65 4.79
C PHE A 139 3.87 -5.04 3.34
N VAL A 140 2.62 -5.04 2.87
CA VAL A 140 2.28 -5.35 1.48
C VAL A 140 2.86 -4.32 0.51
N MET A 141 2.87 -3.04 0.88
CA MET A 141 3.56 -2.01 0.10
C MET A 141 5.05 -2.29 -0.05
N LEU A 142 5.73 -2.69 1.04
CA LEU A 142 7.15 -3.04 0.99
C LEU A 142 7.38 -4.35 0.22
N GLU A 143 6.54 -5.36 0.43
CA GLU A 143 6.67 -6.69 -0.17
C GLU A 143 6.42 -6.63 -1.68
N MET A 144 5.27 -6.09 -2.09
CA MET A 144 4.73 -6.15 -3.45
C MET A 144 4.93 -4.85 -4.25
N GLY A 145 5.22 -3.73 -3.58
CA GLY A 145 5.34 -2.42 -4.23
C GLY A 145 4.02 -1.67 -4.42
N GLN A 146 2.89 -2.24 -3.98
CA GLN A 146 1.57 -1.62 -4.08
C GLN A 146 1.24 -0.88 -2.78
N PRO A 147 1.14 0.46 -2.77
CA PRO A 147 0.58 1.16 -1.63
C PRO A 147 -0.90 0.82 -1.43
N LEU A 148 -1.30 0.60 -0.18
CA LEU A 148 -2.68 0.37 0.21
C LEU A 148 -3.11 1.35 1.30
N HIS A 149 -4.42 1.53 1.42
CA HIS A 149 -5.02 2.27 2.52
C HIS A 149 -6.17 1.48 3.14
N ALA A 150 -6.48 1.73 4.40
CA ALA A 150 -7.61 1.14 5.08
C ALA A 150 -8.43 2.25 5.73
N PHE A 151 -9.69 2.34 5.34
CA PHE A 151 -10.67 3.24 5.94
C PHE A 151 -11.49 2.48 6.98
N ASP A 152 -11.73 3.10 8.13
CA ASP A 152 -12.73 2.60 9.07
C ASP A 152 -14.13 2.83 8.49
N TYR A 153 -14.81 1.74 8.13
CA TYR A 153 -16.13 1.77 7.50
C TYR A 153 -17.16 2.53 8.36
N ASP A 154 -17.01 2.47 9.68
CA ASP A 154 -17.96 3.06 10.62
C ASP A 154 -17.80 4.56 10.78
N LYS A 155 -16.67 5.11 10.31
CA LYS A 155 -16.39 6.54 10.32
C LYS A 155 -16.79 7.23 9.01
N LEU A 156 -17.04 6.47 7.94
CA LEU A 156 -17.56 7.02 6.69
C LEU A 156 -18.96 7.60 6.89
N SER A 157 -19.27 8.71 6.23
CA SER A 157 -20.59 9.33 6.25
C SER A 157 -21.58 8.65 5.29
N GLY A 158 -22.86 9.04 5.39
CA GLY A 158 -23.94 8.50 4.57
C GLY A 158 -24.61 7.25 5.14
N SER A 159 -25.67 6.80 4.47
CA SER A 159 -26.36 5.53 4.78
C SER A 159 -25.84 4.41 3.89
N ALA A 160 -26.04 3.15 4.29
CA ALA A 160 -25.65 2.01 3.45
C ALA A 160 -26.48 1.97 2.14
N PRO A 161 -25.86 1.74 0.97
CA PRO A 161 -24.42 1.58 0.76
C PRO A 161 -23.65 2.91 0.92
N LYS A 162 -22.58 2.89 1.72
CA LYS A 162 -21.66 4.03 1.90
C LYS A 162 -21.03 4.39 0.56
N ARG A 163 -21.07 5.66 0.17
CA ARG A 163 -20.54 6.11 -1.13
C ARG A 163 -19.13 6.65 -1.01
N ILE A 164 -18.26 6.19 -1.90
CA ILE A 164 -16.89 6.66 -2.04
C ILE A 164 -16.71 7.25 -3.44
N PHE A 165 -16.14 8.44 -3.52
CA PHE A 165 -15.90 9.20 -4.74
C PHE A 165 -14.39 9.41 -4.91
N ILE A 166 -13.86 9.00 -6.06
CA ILE A 166 -12.48 9.32 -6.47
C ILE A 166 -12.60 10.48 -7.45
N ARG A 167 -12.32 11.68 -6.95
CA ARG A 167 -12.59 12.92 -7.67
C ARG A 167 -11.52 13.96 -7.40
N ARG A 168 -11.55 15.04 -8.17
CA ARG A 168 -10.75 16.22 -7.85
C ARG A 168 -11.27 16.90 -6.59
N ALA A 169 -10.34 17.51 -5.84
CA ALA A 169 -10.69 18.35 -4.72
C ALA A 169 -11.48 19.59 -5.20
N LYS A 170 -12.32 20.13 -4.31
CA LYS A 170 -12.88 21.47 -4.51
C LYS A 170 -11.85 22.51 -4.08
N ARG A 171 -11.93 23.72 -4.62
CA ARG A 171 -11.02 24.82 -4.25
C ARG A 171 -11.19 25.14 -2.76
N GLY A 172 -10.09 25.08 -2.01
CA GLY A 172 -10.08 25.35 -0.57
C GLY A 172 -10.75 24.26 0.25
N GLU A 173 -11.00 23.07 -0.31
CA GLU A 173 -11.61 21.96 0.44
C GLU A 173 -10.67 21.57 1.59
N PRO A 174 -11.13 21.54 2.84
CA PRO A 174 -10.25 21.28 3.97
C PRO A 174 -9.96 19.78 4.11
N LEU A 175 -8.72 19.43 4.47
CA LEU A 175 -8.35 18.09 4.90
C LEU A 175 -7.40 18.17 6.10
N VAL A 176 -7.69 17.37 7.12
CA VAL A 176 -6.76 17.10 8.23
C VAL A 176 -6.17 15.71 8.03
N THR A 177 -4.87 15.61 7.90
CA THR A 177 -4.17 14.34 7.71
C THR A 177 -3.93 13.61 9.04
N ILE A 178 -3.67 12.31 8.97
CA ILE A 178 -3.42 11.45 10.15
C ILE A 178 -2.24 11.90 11.04
N ASP A 179 -1.30 12.68 10.51
CA ASP A 179 -0.20 13.30 11.27
C ASP A 179 -0.54 14.69 11.83
N GLY A 180 -1.79 15.13 11.70
CA GLY A 180 -2.28 16.40 12.21
C GLY A 180 -2.06 17.59 11.28
N GLY A 181 -1.46 17.39 10.11
CA GLY A 181 -1.35 18.41 9.07
C GLY A 181 -2.72 18.91 8.63
N ARG A 182 -2.85 20.22 8.37
CA ARG A 182 -4.08 20.86 7.90
C ARG A 182 -3.81 21.49 6.54
N TYR A 183 -4.63 21.14 5.56
CA TYR A 183 -4.44 21.56 4.18
C TYR A 183 -5.74 22.12 3.61
N GLU A 184 -5.61 23.20 2.85
CA GLU A 184 -6.62 23.68 1.93
C GLU A 184 -6.29 23.13 0.54
N LEU A 185 -7.17 22.31 -0.01
CA LEU A 185 -6.88 21.55 -1.22
C LEU A 185 -7.13 22.39 -2.48
N ASP A 186 -6.28 22.16 -3.47
CA ASP A 186 -6.40 22.77 -4.79
C ASP A 186 -7.13 21.83 -5.77
N PRO A 187 -7.92 22.34 -6.74
CA PRO A 187 -8.64 21.49 -7.69
C PRO A 187 -7.78 20.58 -8.58
N GLU A 188 -6.46 20.81 -8.64
CA GLU A 188 -5.52 19.90 -9.29
C GLU A 188 -5.14 18.69 -8.42
N MET A 189 -5.65 18.57 -7.20
CA MET A 189 -5.40 17.43 -6.32
C MET A 189 -6.53 16.40 -6.46
N LEU A 190 -6.16 15.12 -6.42
CA LEU A 190 -7.11 14.01 -6.39
C LEU A 190 -7.37 13.61 -4.92
N VAL A 191 -8.62 13.37 -4.58
CA VAL A 191 -9.05 12.94 -3.25
C VAL A 191 -9.89 11.68 -3.34
N ILE A 192 -9.81 10.87 -2.29
CA ILE A 192 -10.85 9.89 -1.96
C ILE A 192 -11.79 10.60 -0.98
N ALA A 193 -13.07 10.65 -1.31
CA ALA A 193 -14.08 11.38 -0.55
C ALA A 193 -15.30 10.51 -0.30
N ASP A 194 -16.08 10.85 0.73
CA ASP A 194 -17.43 10.34 0.93
C ASP A 194 -18.47 11.44 0.66
N GLU A 195 -19.70 11.25 1.13
CA GLU A 195 -20.79 12.23 0.98
C GLU A 195 -20.54 13.55 1.74
N ARG A 196 -19.69 13.53 2.78
CA ARG A 196 -19.38 14.69 3.60
C ARG A 196 -18.17 15.45 3.10
N GLY A 197 -17.11 14.76 2.66
CA GLY A 197 -15.88 15.43 2.24
C GLY A 197 -14.70 14.48 2.00
N PRO A 198 -13.48 15.02 1.87
CA PRO A 198 -12.28 14.23 1.63
C PRO A 198 -11.93 13.35 2.84
N LEU A 199 -11.75 12.06 2.58
CA LEU A 199 -11.23 11.07 3.52
C LEU A 199 -9.71 10.97 3.42
N ALA A 200 -9.13 11.23 2.25
CA ALA A 200 -7.69 11.16 2.01
C ALA A 200 -7.26 11.97 0.78
N LEU A 201 -5.99 12.37 0.76
CA LEU A 201 -5.30 12.76 -0.47
C LEU A 201 -4.89 11.48 -1.19
N ALA A 202 -5.49 11.25 -2.37
CA ALA A 202 -5.32 10.02 -3.12
C ALA A 202 -3.84 9.75 -3.40
N GLY A 203 -3.37 8.54 -3.03
CA GLY A 203 -1.99 8.11 -3.21
C GLY A 203 -0.92 8.87 -2.41
N VAL A 204 -1.30 9.82 -1.53
CA VAL A 204 -0.33 10.62 -0.77
C VAL A 204 -0.46 10.39 0.73
N LYS A 205 -1.63 10.66 1.32
CA LYS A 205 -1.80 10.61 2.78
C LYS A 205 -3.27 10.44 3.16
N GLY A 206 -3.52 9.55 4.13
CA GLY A 206 -4.83 9.38 4.75
C GLY A 206 -5.25 10.60 5.57
N GLY A 207 -6.56 10.85 5.60
CA GLY A 207 -7.20 11.80 6.50
C GLY A 207 -7.45 11.21 7.88
N LYS A 208 -7.55 12.09 8.87
CA LYS A 208 -7.75 11.73 10.27
C LYS A 208 -9.14 11.18 10.55
N ASP A 209 -10.17 11.71 9.88
CA ASP A 209 -11.56 11.41 10.20
C ASP A 209 -11.96 9.96 9.90
N SER A 210 -11.23 9.28 8.99
CA SER A 210 -11.48 7.90 8.59
C SER A 210 -10.39 6.91 9.05
N GLU A 211 -9.51 7.35 9.96
CA GLU A 211 -8.39 6.54 10.41
C GLU A 211 -8.84 5.27 11.15
N VAL A 212 -8.06 4.19 11.05
CA VAL A 212 -8.26 2.98 11.83
C VAL A 212 -7.79 3.20 13.26
N ASP A 213 -8.61 2.78 14.24
CA ASP A 213 -8.25 2.81 15.66
C ASP A 213 -8.54 1.47 16.36
N GLY A 214 -8.28 1.40 17.66
CA GLY A 214 -8.43 0.16 18.45
C GLY A 214 -9.86 -0.40 18.53
N LYS A 215 -10.88 0.36 18.13
CA LYS A 215 -12.30 -0.03 18.10
C LYS A 215 -12.78 -0.42 16.71
N THR A 216 -11.98 -0.21 15.66
CA THR A 216 -12.36 -0.51 14.28
C THR A 216 -12.68 -2.00 14.12
N ALA A 217 -13.92 -2.30 13.74
CA ALA A 217 -14.41 -3.67 13.53
C ALA A 217 -14.70 -3.98 12.05
N ARG A 218 -14.82 -2.94 11.22
CA ARG A 218 -15.17 -3.01 9.80
C ARG A 218 -14.27 -2.09 9.01
N LEU A 219 -13.79 -2.55 7.85
CA LEU A 219 -12.84 -1.82 7.02
C LEU A 219 -13.32 -1.79 5.57
N ILE A 220 -12.96 -0.71 4.88
CA ILE A 220 -12.79 -0.74 3.43
C ILE A 220 -11.30 -0.60 3.17
N VAL A 221 -10.70 -1.61 2.56
CA VAL A 221 -9.31 -1.55 2.08
C VAL A 221 -9.34 -1.00 0.67
N GLU A 222 -8.42 -0.09 0.37
CA GLU A 222 -8.15 0.47 -0.95
C GLU A 222 -6.81 -0.09 -1.47
N ALA A 223 -6.80 -0.51 -2.74
CA ALA A 223 -5.59 -0.58 -3.55
C ALA A 223 -5.89 0.00 -4.93
N ALA A 224 -5.12 1.00 -5.35
CA ALA A 224 -5.44 1.78 -6.54
C ALA A 224 -4.20 2.03 -7.39
N ASN A 225 -4.42 2.55 -8.59
CA ASN A 225 -3.44 3.13 -9.47
C ASN A 225 -3.84 4.58 -9.72
N PHE A 226 -2.89 5.49 -9.51
CA PHE A 226 -3.08 6.93 -9.70
C PHE A 226 -2.08 7.45 -10.74
N GLU A 227 -2.49 8.47 -11.46
CA GLU A 227 -1.65 9.14 -12.46
C GLU A 227 -0.44 9.80 -11.78
N ASN A 228 0.74 9.44 -12.26
CA ASN A 228 2.00 9.66 -11.56
C ASN A 228 2.41 11.13 -11.47
N THR A 229 2.16 11.94 -12.51
CA THR A 229 2.52 13.36 -12.50
C THR A 229 1.63 14.17 -11.56
N GLY A 230 0.35 13.81 -11.46
CA GLY A 230 -0.61 14.39 -10.50
C GLY A 230 -0.19 14.12 -9.06
N ILE A 231 0.21 12.88 -8.74
CA ILE A 231 0.75 12.53 -7.42
C ILE A 231 2.02 13.32 -7.12
N TYR A 232 2.99 13.33 -8.06
CA TYR A 232 4.23 14.08 -7.90
C TYR A 232 3.98 15.58 -7.62
N ARG A 233 3.12 16.22 -8.42
CA ARG A 233 2.77 17.64 -8.27
C ARG A 233 2.09 17.91 -6.92
N THR A 234 1.17 17.04 -6.51
CA THR A 234 0.47 17.16 -5.22
C THR A 234 1.45 17.07 -4.05
N SER A 235 2.30 16.03 -4.02
CA SER A 235 3.31 15.87 -2.98
C SER A 235 4.30 17.02 -2.92
N LYS A 236 4.76 17.53 -4.07
CA LYS A 236 5.68 18.69 -4.11
C LYS A 236 5.00 19.98 -3.64
N ARG A 237 3.78 20.25 -4.10
CA ARG A 237 3.04 21.47 -3.73
C ARG A 237 2.76 21.54 -2.23
N LEU A 238 2.40 20.42 -1.62
CA LEU A 238 2.11 20.34 -0.18
C LEU A 238 3.34 20.09 0.70
N ASN A 239 4.53 19.94 0.08
CA ASN A 239 5.74 19.47 0.74
C ASN A 239 5.49 18.19 1.59
N LEU A 240 4.70 17.27 1.03
CA LEU A 240 4.22 16.06 1.69
C LEU A 240 4.60 14.83 0.86
N ALA A 241 5.80 14.31 1.11
CA ALA A 241 6.28 13.07 0.51
C ALA A 241 6.07 11.90 1.48
N THR A 242 5.55 10.79 0.95
CA THR A 242 5.38 9.53 1.67
C THR A 242 5.94 8.37 0.85
N ASP A 243 6.11 7.21 1.48
CA ASP A 243 6.48 5.97 0.77
C ASP A 243 5.48 5.59 -0.32
N ALA A 244 4.20 5.89 -0.10
CA ALA A 244 3.14 5.69 -1.07
C ALA A 244 3.27 6.67 -2.24
N SER A 245 3.38 7.97 -1.95
CA SER A 245 3.44 8.99 -3.00
C SER A 245 4.67 8.83 -3.89
N THR A 246 5.80 8.39 -3.31
CA THR A 246 7.04 8.13 -4.05
C THR A 246 6.89 6.93 -4.98
N ARG A 247 6.14 5.89 -4.61
CA ARG A 247 5.86 4.77 -5.53
C ARG A 247 4.93 5.21 -6.66
N PHE A 248 3.82 5.85 -6.32
CA PHE A 248 2.86 6.30 -7.32
C PHE A 248 3.46 7.32 -8.31
N SER A 249 4.33 8.23 -7.87
CA SER A 249 5.00 9.18 -8.77
C SER A 249 5.95 8.54 -9.78
N HIS A 250 6.35 7.29 -9.55
CA HIS A 250 7.18 6.49 -10.46
C HIS A 250 6.39 5.53 -11.34
N ALA A 251 5.07 5.70 -11.47
CA ALA A 251 4.22 4.95 -12.43
C ALA A 251 4.24 3.43 -12.22
N ILE A 252 3.88 2.97 -11.02
CA ILE A 252 3.66 1.54 -10.76
C ILE A 252 2.53 0.97 -11.65
N ALA A 253 2.61 -0.33 -11.95
CA ALA A 253 1.67 -0.99 -12.86
C ALA A 253 0.24 -1.09 -12.27
N PRO A 254 -0.82 -0.84 -13.05
CA PRO A 254 -2.21 -0.99 -12.58
C PRO A 254 -2.59 -2.40 -12.10
N ALA A 255 -1.93 -3.43 -12.64
CA ALA A 255 -2.13 -4.81 -12.20
C ALA A 255 -1.70 -5.07 -10.74
N LEU A 256 -0.84 -4.22 -10.17
CA LEU A 256 -0.42 -4.34 -8.77
C LEU A 256 -1.55 -4.04 -7.78
N ALA A 257 -2.57 -3.27 -8.16
CA ALA A 257 -3.70 -2.98 -7.29
C ALA A 257 -4.40 -4.26 -6.82
N GLU A 258 -4.73 -5.14 -7.77
CA GLU A 258 -5.35 -6.43 -7.49
C GLU A 258 -4.42 -7.36 -6.71
N ALA A 259 -3.15 -7.48 -7.13
CA ALA A 259 -2.18 -8.33 -6.45
C ALA A 259 -1.95 -7.89 -4.99
N GLY A 260 -1.89 -6.57 -4.74
CA GLY A 260 -1.80 -6.00 -3.41
C GLY A 260 -3.06 -6.27 -2.59
N MET A 261 -4.26 -6.10 -3.16
CA MET A 261 -5.52 -6.40 -2.49
C MET A 261 -5.62 -7.87 -2.08
N VAL A 262 -5.21 -8.80 -2.96
CA VAL A 262 -5.13 -10.23 -2.67
C VAL A 262 -4.26 -10.51 -1.46
N ARG A 263 -3.04 -9.96 -1.47
CA ARG A 263 -2.07 -10.17 -0.41
C ARG A 263 -2.52 -9.55 0.91
N ALA A 264 -3.10 -8.35 0.87
CA ALA A 264 -3.67 -7.70 2.05
C ALA A 264 -4.85 -8.49 2.62
N ALA A 265 -5.74 -9.01 1.77
CA ALA A 265 -6.86 -9.84 2.20
C ALA A 265 -6.39 -11.12 2.90
N GLU A 266 -5.39 -11.81 2.36
CA GLU A 266 -4.78 -12.99 2.98
C GLU A 266 -4.28 -12.66 4.40
N LEU A 267 -3.49 -11.60 4.54
CA LEU A 267 -2.90 -11.21 5.82
C LEU A 267 -3.96 -10.70 6.81
N LEU A 268 -4.99 -9.99 6.36
CA LEU A 268 -6.10 -9.54 7.22
C LEU A 268 -6.90 -10.73 7.77
N VAL A 269 -7.18 -11.73 6.94
CA VAL A 269 -7.84 -12.98 7.39
C VAL A 269 -6.95 -13.68 8.43
N ALA A 270 -5.68 -13.89 8.11
CA ALA A 270 -4.75 -14.63 8.96
C ALA A 270 -4.42 -13.93 10.28
N LEU A 271 -4.22 -12.60 10.26
CA LEU A 271 -3.66 -11.85 11.38
C LEU A 271 -4.67 -10.99 12.13
N ALA A 272 -5.78 -10.60 11.49
CA ALA A 272 -6.83 -9.80 12.11
C ALA A 272 -8.16 -10.56 12.30
N GLY A 273 -8.25 -11.82 11.82
CA GLY A 273 -9.48 -12.61 11.89
C GLY A 273 -10.58 -12.07 10.98
N ALA A 274 -10.20 -11.28 9.96
CA ALA A 274 -11.12 -10.60 9.07
C ALA A 274 -11.97 -11.60 8.29
N ARG A 275 -13.24 -11.25 8.07
CA ARG A 275 -14.09 -11.91 7.08
C ARG A 275 -14.25 -10.98 5.90
N PRO A 276 -13.77 -11.35 4.71
CA PRO A 276 -13.91 -10.51 3.53
C PRO A 276 -15.37 -10.52 3.03
N GLY A 277 -15.84 -9.36 2.60
CA GLY A 277 -17.10 -9.17 1.90
C GLY A 277 -16.89 -8.82 0.43
N GLU A 278 -17.81 -8.01 -0.08
CA GLU A 278 -17.87 -7.55 -1.46
C GLU A 278 -16.62 -6.78 -1.89
N CYS A 279 -16.32 -6.89 -3.19
CA CYS A 279 -15.21 -6.23 -3.85
C CYS A 279 -15.71 -5.29 -4.96
N PHE A 280 -15.04 -4.16 -5.11
CA PHE A 280 -15.19 -3.26 -6.26
C PHE A 280 -13.85 -3.22 -7.01
N ASP A 281 -13.92 -3.24 -8.34
CA ASP A 281 -12.80 -3.04 -9.25
C ASP A 281 -13.33 -2.28 -10.48
N SER A 282 -12.71 -1.13 -10.78
CA SER A 282 -13.14 -0.19 -11.83
C SER A 282 -12.70 -0.59 -13.23
#